data_AF-A0A7K1SY74-F1
#
_entry.id   AF-A0A7K1SY74-F1
#
_cell.length_a   1.000
_cell.length_b   1.000
_cell.length_c   1.000
_cell.angle_alpha   90.00
_cell.angle_beta   90.00
_cell.angle_gamma   90.00
#
_symmetry.space_group_name_H-M   'P 1'
#
loop_
_entity.id
_entity.type
_entity.pdbx_description
1 polymer ?
#
loop_
_entity_poly.entity_id
_entity_poly.type
_entity_poly.pdbx_seq_one_letter_code
_entity_poly.pdbx_strand_id
1 'polypeptide(L)'
;MNEVFLEIVPARFTAADFEKHQLPMPVSNTNDVFKMIFFTEADYCKYLKELETTNTIFLSQYWIVKTQDLIDKNRFIIAVLTTLTIAKSKKYSCLN
;
A
#
# COMPACT_ATOMS: atom_id res chain seq x y z
N MET A 1 6.34 1.84 24.95
CA MET A 1 6.50 1.17 23.64
C MET A 1 5.19 1.38 22.89
N ASN A 2 5.20 2.04 21.74
CA ASN A 2 4.02 2.04 20.88
C ASN A 2 3.92 0.65 20.28
N GLU A 3 2.89 -0.11 20.69
CA GLU A 3 2.60 -1.42 20.12
C GLU A 3 2.27 -1.22 18.62
N VAL A 4 2.99 -1.92 17.75
CA VAL A 4 2.78 -1.79 16.30
C VAL A 4 1.48 -2.51 15.95
N PHE A 5 0.52 -1.77 15.40
CA PHE A 5 -0.73 -2.36 14.93
C PHE A 5 -0.48 -3.33 13.77
N LEU A 6 0.26 -2.94 12.76
CA LEU A 6 0.55 -3.81 11.62
C LEU A 6 1.92 -3.50 11.03
N GLU A 7 2.75 -4.53 10.89
CA GLU A 7 4.02 -4.47 10.17
C GLU A 7 3.94 -5.36 8.94
N ILE A 8 4.23 -4.79 7.77
CA ILE A 8 4.25 -5.50 6.50
C ILE A 8 5.65 -5.39 5.93
N VAL A 9 6.29 -6.54 5.69
CA VAL A 9 7.53 -6.63 4.92
C VAL A 9 7.16 -7.10 3.52
N PRO A 10 6.90 -6.18 2.56
CA PRO A 10 6.59 -6.59 1.21
C PRO A 10 7.87 -7.06 0.52
N ALA A 11 8.01 -8.36 0.31
CA ALA A 11 9.16 -8.94 -0.40
C ALA A 11 9.32 -8.44 -1.85
N ARG A 12 8.36 -7.66 -2.37
CA ARG A 12 8.26 -7.25 -3.78
C ARG A 12 8.19 -5.75 -4.01
N PHE A 13 8.18 -4.92 -2.95
CA PHE A 13 8.05 -3.47 -3.12
C PHE A 13 9.23 -2.75 -2.47
N THR A 14 9.70 -1.71 -3.15
CA THR A 14 10.73 -0.79 -2.68
C THR A 14 10.16 0.62 -2.61
N ALA A 15 10.78 1.52 -1.85
CA ALA A 15 10.40 2.93 -1.82
C ALA A 15 10.41 3.56 -3.23
N ALA A 16 11.38 3.17 -4.06
CA ALA A 16 11.49 3.63 -5.45
C ALA A 16 10.28 3.22 -6.30
N ASP A 17 9.64 2.08 -6.02
CA ASP A 17 8.43 1.67 -6.74
C ASP A 17 7.24 2.59 -6.40
N PHE A 18 7.10 3.01 -5.14
CA PHE A 18 6.08 3.97 -4.72
C PHE A 18 6.30 5.34 -5.34
N GLU A 19 7.54 5.83 -5.37
CA GLU A 19 7.91 7.08 -6.02
C GLU A 19 7.64 7.04 -7.52
N LYS A 20 8.09 5.98 -8.20
CA LYS A 20 7.86 5.76 -9.64
C LYS A 20 6.38 5.80 -9.99
N HIS A 21 5.53 5.18 -9.16
CA HIS A 21 4.09 5.12 -9.39
C HIS A 21 3.33 6.31 -8.76
N GLN A 22 4.01 7.27 -8.15
CA GLN A 22 3.41 8.42 -7.45
C GLN A 22 2.33 7.99 -6.45
N LEU A 23 2.60 6.93 -5.69
CA LEU A 23 1.71 6.44 -4.65
C LEU A 23 2.10 7.00 -3.29
N PRO A 24 1.13 7.17 -2.37
CA PRO A 24 1.44 7.57 -1.01
C PRO A 24 2.40 6.55 -0.38
N MET A 25 3.50 7.06 0.16
CA MET A 25 4.45 6.26 0.94
C MET A 25 3.84 5.96 2.31
N PRO A 26 3.74 4.68 2.71
CA PRO A 26 3.42 4.37 4.09
C PRO A 26 4.58 4.80 5.00
N VAL A 27 4.32 4.98 6.29
CA VAL A 27 5.37 5.34 7.26
C VAL A 27 6.45 4.27 7.24
N SER A 28 7.61 4.59 6.66
CA SER A 28 8.76 3.69 6.57
C SER A 28 9.83 4.13 7.55
N ASN A 29 10.16 3.32 8.55
CA ASN A 29 11.53 3.34 9.05
C ASN A 29 11.88 2.08 9.85
N THR A 30 12.89 1.35 9.38
CA THR A 30 14.07 0.90 10.14
C THR A 30 14.94 -0.03 9.28
N ASN A 31 16.25 0.27 9.20
CA ASN A 31 17.33 -0.64 8.78
C ASN A 31 17.25 -1.22 7.33
N ASP A 32 17.43 -0.37 6.31
CA ASP A 32 17.65 -0.71 4.88
C ASP A 32 16.58 -1.56 4.17
N VAL A 33 15.62 -2.14 4.89
CA VAL A 33 14.53 -2.94 4.35
C VAL A 33 13.26 -2.09 4.32
N PHE A 34 12.64 -1.98 3.14
CA PHE A 34 11.36 -1.30 3.03
C PHE A 34 10.28 -2.08 3.78
N LYS A 35 9.63 -1.40 4.72
CA LYS A 35 8.54 -1.93 5.54
C LYS A 35 7.41 -0.92 5.62
N MET A 36 6.18 -1.42 5.59
CA MET A 36 5.00 -0.60 5.90
C MET A 36 4.67 -0.83 7.36
N ILE A 37 4.80 0.22 8.17
CA ILE A 37 4.54 0.15 9.61
C ILE A 37 3.33 1.04 9.91
N PHE A 38 2.32 0.45 10.53
CA PHE A 38 1.14 1.14 11.02
C PHE A 38 1.08 0.99 12.54
N PHE A 39 1.14 2.11 13.25
CA PHE A 39 1.10 2.10 14.72
C PHE A 39 -0.33 1.94 15.25
N THR A 40 -1.33 2.44 14.53
CA THR A 40 -2.74 2.29 14.90
C THR A 40 -3.59 1.75 13.75
N GLU A 41 -4.77 1.21 14.07
CA GLU A 41 -5.75 0.83 13.03
C GLU A 41 -6.21 2.05 12.24
N ALA A 42 -6.30 3.21 12.89
CA ALA A 42 -6.67 4.47 12.25
C ALA A 42 -5.66 4.87 11.17
N ASP A 43 -4.35 4.72 11.43
CA ASP A 43 -3.30 5.01 10.46
C ASP A 43 -3.40 4.09 9.24
N TYR A 44 -3.62 2.79 9.47
CA TYR A 44 -3.83 1.80 8.41
C TYR A 44 -5.06 2.16 7.55
N CYS A 45 -6.20 2.44 8.18
CA CYS A 45 -7.43 2.77 7.48
C CYS A 45 -7.33 4.10 6.72
N LYS A 46 -6.62 5.08 7.29
CA LYS A 46 -6.34 6.36 6.61
C LYS A 46 -5.49 6.12 5.35
N TYR A 47 -4.40 5.37 5.47
CA TYR A 47 -3.54 5.03 4.35
C TYR A 47 -4.29 4.26 3.25
N LEU A 48 -5.10 3.27 3.65
CA LEU A 48 -5.93 2.50 2.72
C LEU A 48 -6.87 3.42 1.93
N LYS A 49 -7.54 4.36 2.62
CA LYS A 49 -8.45 5.31 2.00
C LYS A 49 -7.74 6.29 1.05
N GLU A 50 -6.55 6.76 1.44
CA GLU A 50 -5.70 7.59 0.56
C GLU A 50 -5.35 6.82 -0.73
N LEU A 51 -4.92 5.56 -0.60
CA LEU A 51 -4.57 4.70 -1.72
C LEU A 51 -5.77 4.41 -2.64
N GLU A 52 -6.94 4.11 -2.07
CA GLU A 52 -8.19 3.92 -2.82
C GLU A 52 -8.63 5.18 -3.56
N THR A 53 -8.45 6.35 -2.94
CA THR A 53 -8.73 7.65 -3.57
C THR A 53 -7.79 7.89 -4.74
N THR A 54 -6.49 7.69 -4.56
CA THR A 54 -5.50 7.77 -5.63
C THR A 54 -5.83 6.80 -6.76
N ASN A 55 -6.22 5.56 -6.43
CA ASN A 55 -6.62 4.56 -7.41
C ASN A 55 -7.85 5.01 -8.21
N THR A 56 -8.86 5.59 -7.55
CA THR A 56 -10.07 6.07 -8.21
C THR A 56 -9.78 7.20 -9.19
N ILE A 57 -8.95 8.17 -8.79
CA ILE A 57 -8.50 9.27 -9.67
C ILE A 57 -7.73 8.68 -10.85
N PHE A 58 -6.78 7.79 -10.58
CA PHE A 58 -5.99 7.13 -11.61
C PHE A 58 -6.86 6.32 -12.60
N LEU A 59 -7.82 5.54 -12.10
CA LEU A 59 -8.71 4.74 -12.95
C LEU A 59 -9.56 5.62 -13.85
N SER A 60 -10.01 6.78 -13.37
CA SER A 60 -10.75 7.73 -14.22
C SER A 60 -9.91 8.22 -15.40
N GLN A 61 -8.60 8.41 -15.21
CA GLN A 61 -7.66 8.74 -16.29
C GLN A 61 -7.40 7.53 -17.21
N TYR A 62 -7.25 6.33 -16.64
CA TYR A 62 -7.04 5.08 -17.38
C TYR A 62 -8.21 4.74 -18.31
N TRP A 63 -9.44 5.04 -17.91
CA TRP A 63 -10.62 4.84 -18.77
C TRP A 63 -10.62 5.72 -20.01
N ILE A 64 -9.92 6.87 -19.97
CA ILE A 64 -9.81 7.82 -21.08
C ILE A 64 -8.64 7.45 -21.99
N VAL A 65 -7.49 7.08 -21.42
CA VAL A 65 -6.29 6.70 -22.18
C VAL A 65 -5.64 5.48 -21.54
N LYS A 66 -5.41 4.42 -22.33
CA LYS A 66 -4.76 3.18 -21.86
C LYS A 66 -3.32 3.09 -22.36
N THR A 67 -2.41 3.77 -21.67
CA THR A 67 -0.97 3.65 -21.92
C THR A 67 -0.36 2.51 -21.10
N GLN A 68 0.79 2.00 -21.54
CA GLN A 68 1.53 0.97 -20.81
C GLN A 68 1.91 1.41 -19.39
N ASP A 69 2.31 2.67 -19.22
CA ASP A 69 2.62 3.26 -17.91
C ASP A 69 1.43 3.20 -16.95
N LEU A 70 0.23 3.52 -17.45
CA LEU A 70 -0.98 3.43 -16.64
C LEU A 70 -1.31 1.96 -16.31
N ILE A 71 -1.16 1.03 -17.25
CA ILE A 71 -1.35 -0.41 -16.98
C ILE A 71 -0.42 -0.88 -15.84
N ASP A 72 0.85 -0.48 -15.88
CA ASP A 72 1.84 -0.88 -14.88
C ASP A 72 1.55 -0.24 -13.51
N LYS A 73 1.15 1.04 -13.49
CA LYS A 73 0.68 1.70 -12.27
C LYS A 73 -0.54 1.03 -11.66
N ASN A 74 -1.53 0.66 -12.46
CA ASN A 74 -2.72 -0.06 -11.97
C ASN A 74 -2.34 -1.40 -11.34
N ARG A 75 -1.46 -2.18 -12.00
CA ARG A 75 -0.96 -3.45 -11.47
C ARG A 75 -0.25 -3.28 -10.14
N PHE A 76 0.57 -2.24 -10.02
CA PHE A 76 1.27 -1.93 -8.78
C PHE A 76 0.29 -1.58 -7.65
N ILE A 77 -0.68 -0.69 -7.90
CA ILE A 77 -1.72 -0.33 -6.91
C ILE A 77 -2.48 -1.57 -6.42
N ILE A 78 -2.93 -2.43 -7.35
CA ILE A 78 -3.65 -3.67 -7.02
C ILE A 78 -2.77 -4.59 -6.15
N ALA A 79 -1.48 -4.70 -6.46
CA ALA A 79 -0.55 -5.52 -5.67
C ALA A 79 -0.39 -4.98 -4.24
N VAL A 80 -0.31 -3.66 -4.07
CA VAL A 80 -0.26 -3.01 -2.75
C VAL A 80 -1.55 -3.25 -1.97
N LEU A 81 -2.73 -2.99 -2.55
CA LEU A 81 -4.03 -3.23 -1.92
C LEU A 81 -4.23 -4.69 -1.52
N THR A 82 -3.80 -5.62 -2.37
CA THR A 82 -3.85 -7.06 -2.09
C THR A 82 -2.97 -7.39 -0.87
N THR A 83 -1.77 -6.82 -0.81
CA THR A 83 -0.83 -7.04 0.30
C THR A 83 -1.41 -6.51 1.62
N LEU A 84 -1.99 -5.31 1.62
CA LEU A 84 -2.67 -4.72 2.79
C LEU A 84 -3.83 -5.62 3.27
N THR A 85 -4.65 -6.09 2.33
CA THR A 85 -5.82 -6.94 2.63
C THR A 85 -5.40 -8.28 3.24
N ILE A 86 -4.38 -8.94 2.67
CA ILE A 86 -3.84 -10.20 3.19
C ILE A 86 -3.22 -9.98 4.57
N ALA A 87 -2.44 -8.92 4.76
CA ALA A 87 -1.83 -8.62 6.05
C ALA A 87 -2.88 -8.37 7.15
N LYS A 88 -3.92 -7.59 6.84
CA LYS A 88 -5.06 -7.38 7.74
C LYS A 88 -5.76 -8.69 8.07
N SER A 89 -6.12 -9.50 7.06
CA SER A 89 -6.78 -10.79 7.26
C SER A 89 -5.97 -11.74 8.14
N LYS A 90 -4.65 -11.85 7.90
CA LYS A 90 -3.74 -12.65 8.73
C LYS A 90 -3.75 -12.22 10.19
N LYS A 91 -3.70 -10.91 10.45
CA LYS A 91 -3.76 -10.37 11.81
C LYS A 91 -5.04 -10.81 12.53
N TYR A 92 -6.21 -10.69 11.90
CA TYR A 92 -7.48 -11.12 12.53
C TYR A 92 -7.62 -12.64 12.63
N SER A 93 -7.04 -13.42 11.71
CA SER A 93 -7.05 -14.88 11.83
C SER A 93 -6.16 -15.42 12.95
N CYS A 94 -5.15 -14.66 13.41
CA CYS A 94 -4.31 -15.04 14.54
C CYS A 94 -4.91 -14.61 15.90
N LEU A 95 -5.99 -13.83 15.91
CA LEU A 95 -6.69 -13.37 17.11
C LEU A 95 -7.92 -14.23 17.46
N ASN A 96 -8.30 -15.16 16.59
CA ASN A 96 -9.39 -16.14 16.76
C ASN A 96 -8.81 -17.55 16.97
#